data_AF-G0MDA1-F1
#
_entry.id   AF-G0MDA1-F1
#
_cell.length_a   1.000
_cell.length_b   1.000
_cell.length_c   1.000
_cell.angle_alpha   90.00
_cell.angle_beta   90.00
_cell.angle_gamma   90.00
#
_symmetry.space_group_name_H-M   'P 1'
#
loop_
_entity.id
_entity.type
_entity.pdbx_description
1 polymer ?
#
loop_
_entity_poly.entity_id
_entity_poly.type
_entity_poly.pdbx_seq_one_letter_code
_entity_poly.pdbx_strand_id
1 'polypeptide(L)'
;MPEGIRRDPFVASIKRIIISEKSTIGILSSFLNEKVHLEYSDFGTDEVIDLLRDWQFRGLRIGTYYSIGFRLPGNIEDFLNEFKEIPGAQRGELAETRFTAFPECIILPVWDSSELNVYCEATTVEDQKFCDRPYTVKIKVQPRGYAYNLYL
;
A
#
# COMPACT_ATOMS: atom_id res chain seq x y z
N MET A 1 12.34 -13.08 -8.99
CA MET A 1 11.89 -12.87 -10.39
C MET A 1 12.75 -11.81 -11.08
N PRO A 2 13.37 -12.08 -12.25
CA PRO A 2 14.18 -11.10 -13.00
C PRO A 2 13.34 -9.90 -13.50
N GLU A 3 13.93 -8.69 -13.54
CA GLU A 3 13.23 -7.45 -13.95
C GLU A 3 12.60 -7.53 -15.34
N GLY A 4 13.28 -8.16 -16.30
CA GLY A 4 12.77 -8.31 -17.67
C GLY A 4 11.44 -9.06 -17.74
N ILE A 5 11.18 -10.00 -16.82
CA ILE A 5 9.91 -10.74 -16.77
C ILE A 5 8.80 -9.87 -16.15
N ARG A 6 9.13 -8.98 -15.20
CA ARG A 6 8.14 -8.12 -14.52
C ARG A 6 7.52 -7.08 -15.46
N ARG A 7 8.27 -6.68 -16.49
CA ARG A 7 7.83 -5.73 -17.53
C ARG A 7 7.32 -6.41 -18.80
N ASP A 8 7.31 -7.74 -18.84
CA ASP A 8 6.74 -8.48 -19.96
C ASP A 8 5.26 -8.07 -20.16
N PRO A 9 4.80 -7.81 -21.40
CA PRO A 9 3.41 -7.39 -21.66
C PRO A 9 2.36 -8.34 -21.09
N PHE A 10 2.64 -9.65 -21.08
CA PHE A 10 1.76 -10.64 -20.47
C PHE A 10 1.63 -10.37 -18.96
N VAL A 11 2.75 -10.23 -18.26
CA VAL A 11 2.76 -9.95 -16.82
C VAL A 11 2.13 -8.61 -16.51
N ALA A 12 2.42 -7.56 -17.29
CA ALA A 12 1.85 -6.23 -17.12
C ALA A 12 0.32 -6.19 -17.34
N SER A 13 -0.24 -7.14 -18.11
CA SER A 13 -1.69 -7.25 -18.34
C SER A 13 -2.45 -7.93 -17.18
N ILE A 14 -1.73 -8.55 -16.24
CA ILE A 14 -2.34 -9.27 -15.12
C ILE A 14 -3.03 -8.28 -14.18
N LYS A 15 -4.29 -8.57 -13.82
CA LYS A 15 -5.08 -7.70 -12.94
C LYS A 15 -4.53 -7.59 -11.52
N ARG A 16 -3.90 -8.66 -11.01
CA ARG A 16 -3.34 -8.73 -9.66
C ARG A 16 -2.14 -9.68 -9.64
N ILE A 17 -1.01 -9.21 -9.14
CA ILE A 17 0.18 -10.02 -8.90
C ILE A 17 0.29 -10.32 -7.40
N ILE A 18 0.59 -11.57 -7.07
CA ILE A 18 0.86 -12.02 -5.70
C ILE A 18 2.34 -12.42 -5.62
N ILE A 19 3.03 -11.90 -4.62
CA ILE A 19 4.42 -12.22 -4.32
C ILE A 19 4.45 -12.91 -2.96
N SER A 20 4.56 -14.23 -3.00
CA SER A 20 4.62 -15.08 -1.81
C SER A 20 6.02 -15.16 -1.20
N GLU A 21 7.05 -14.81 -1.98
CA GLU A 21 8.44 -14.75 -1.51
C GLU A 21 8.67 -13.51 -0.65
N LYS A 22 9.37 -13.69 0.48
CA LYS A 22 9.87 -12.59 1.30
C LYS A 22 10.65 -11.59 0.43
N SER A 23 10.17 -10.36 0.39
CA SER A 23 10.73 -9.28 -0.44
C SER A 23 10.80 -7.98 0.37
N THR A 24 11.53 -6.99 -0.13
CA THR A 24 11.44 -5.62 0.42
C THR A 24 10.33 -4.84 -0.25
N ILE A 25 9.82 -3.78 0.39
CA ILE A 25 8.70 -3.00 -0.16
C ILE A 25 9.05 -2.33 -1.50
N GLY A 26 10.34 -2.02 -1.72
CA GLY A 26 10.85 -1.44 -2.96
C GLY A 26 10.58 -2.30 -4.20
N ILE A 27 10.31 -3.61 -4.05
CA ILE A 27 9.93 -4.47 -5.16
C ILE A 27 8.66 -4.00 -5.88
N LEU A 28 7.77 -3.28 -5.19
CA LEU A 28 6.52 -2.75 -5.76
C LEU A 28 6.76 -1.78 -6.92
N SER A 29 7.82 -0.98 -6.88
CA SER A 29 8.20 -0.06 -7.97
C SER A 29 8.56 -0.81 -9.27
N SER A 30 8.93 -2.09 -9.17
CA SER A 30 9.32 -2.89 -10.35
C SER A 30 8.13 -3.45 -11.15
N PHE A 31 6.89 -3.24 -10.67
CA PHE A 31 5.67 -3.70 -11.35
C PHE A 31 4.87 -2.54 -11.96
N LEU A 32 4.32 -2.78 -13.14
CA LEU A 32 3.41 -1.85 -13.85
C LEU A 32 1.94 -2.10 -13.51
N ASN A 33 1.65 -3.18 -12.80
CA ASN A 33 0.30 -3.63 -12.46
C ASN A 33 -0.33 -2.72 -11.41
N GLU A 34 -1.64 -2.52 -11.53
CA GLU A 34 -2.40 -1.66 -10.61
C GLU A 34 -2.62 -2.31 -9.24
N LYS A 35 -2.41 -3.62 -9.13
CA LYS A 35 -2.61 -4.39 -7.91
C LYS A 35 -1.47 -5.38 -7.73
N VAL A 36 -0.62 -5.14 -6.72
CA VAL A 36 0.42 -6.09 -6.30
C VAL A 36 0.29 -6.32 -4.81
N HIS A 37 0.34 -7.59 -4.41
CA HIS A 37 0.29 -8.01 -3.03
C HIS A 37 1.60 -8.69 -2.64
N LEU A 38 2.19 -8.26 -1.52
CA LEU A 38 3.28 -8.95 -0.85
C LEU A 38 2.68 -9.75 0.32
N GLU A 39 2.85 -11.06 0.34
CA GLU A 39 2.38 -11.84 1.49
C GLU A 39 3.18 -11.53 2.77
N TYR A 40 4.45 -11.18 2.59
CA TYR A 40 5.36 -10.78 3.67
C TYR A 40 6.43 -9.84 3.11
N SER A 41 6.70 -8.74 3.82
CA SER A 41 7.71 -7.75 3.42
C SER A 41 8.62 -7.40 4.58
N ASP A 42 9.90 -7.22 4.28
CA ASP A 42 10.75 -6.31 5.07
C ASP A 42 10.49 -4.88 4.59
N PHE A 43 10.63 -3.90 5.46
CA PHE A 43 10.41 -2.49 5.15
C PHE A 43 11.30 -1.59 6.00
N GLY A 44 11.61 -0.42 5.47
CA GLY A 44 12.27 0.67 6.19
C GLY A 44 11.91 2.02 5.56
N THR A 45 12.08 3.10 6.33
CA THR A 45 11.66 4.46 5.94
C THR A 45 12.19 4.87 4.56
N ASP A 46 13.47 4.62 4.28
CA ASP A 46 14.11 5.02 3.01
C ASP A 46 13.48 4.33 1.79
N GLU A 47 13.17 3.03 1.90
CA GLU A 47 12.53 2.29 0.81
C GLU A 47 11.09 2.79 0.57
N VAL A 48 10.38 3.18 1.62
CA VAL A 48 9.04 3.78 1.50
C VAL A 48 9.14 5.14 0.80
N ILE A 49 10.11 5.98 1.18
CA ILE A 49 10.33 7.28 0.54
C ILE A 49 10.65 7.12 -0.94
N ASP A 50 11.52 6.17 -1.30
CA ASP A 50 11.88 5.91 -2.69
C ASP A 50 10.70 5.34 -3.50
N LEU A 51 9.86 4.51 -2.89
CA LEU A 51 8.60 4.04 -3.47
C LEU A 51 7.64 5.20 -3.79
N LEU A 52 7.47 6.14 -2.85
CA LEU A 52 6.63 7.32 -3.05
C LEU A 52 7.15 8.21 -4.17
N ARG A 53 8.48 8.41 -4.25
CA ARG A 53 9.11 9.17 -5.33
C ARG A 53 8.90 8.52 -6.69
N ASP A 54 9.08 7.19 -6.80
CA ASP A 54 8.80 6.44 -8.04
C ASP A 54 7.34 6.64 -8.47
N TRP A 55 6.41 6.53 -7.54
CA TRP A 55 5.00 6.69 -7.85
C TRP A 55 4.66 8.11 -8.28
N GLN A 56 5.21 9.12 -7.59
CA GLN A 56 5.08 10.53 -7.96
C GLN A 56 5.68 10.83 -9.35
N PHE A 57 6.75 10.13 -9.72
CA PHE A 57 7.33 10.24 -11.05
C PHE A 57 6.45 9.56 -12.12
N ARG A 58 5.84 8.42 -11.80
CA ARG A 58 5.09 7.58 -12.75
C ARG A 58 3.66 8.03 -13.06
N GLY A 59 3.05 8.89 -12.25
CA GLY A 59 1.67 9.31 -12.51
C GLY A 59 0.64 8.20 -12.29
N LEU A 60 0.77 7.41 -11.21
CA LEU A 60 -0.14 6.32 -10.89
C LEU A 60 -1.62 6.75 -10.96
N ARG A 61 -2.43 5.89 -11.57
CA ARG A 61 -3.87 6.11 -11.72
C ARG A 61 -4.60 5.93 -10.39
N ILE A 62 -5.61 6.77 -10.15
CA ILE A 62 -6.56 6.58 -9.05
C ILE A 62 -7.12 5.15 -9.09
N GLY A 63 -7.17 4.50 -7.93
CA GLY A 63 -7.59 3.11 -7.78
C GLY A 63 -6.45 2.09 -7.85
N THR A 64 -5.25 2.50 -8.27
CA THR A 64 -4.02 1.70 -8.08
C THR A 64 -3.82 1.46 -6.59
N TYR A 65 -3.59 0.22 -6.20
CA TYR A 65 -3.26 -0.09 -4.81
C TYR A 65 -2.29 -1.26 -4.70
N TYR A 66 -1.38 -1.11 -3.76
CA TYR A 66 -0.50 -2.19 -3.33
C TYR A 66 -0.91 -2.65 -1.95
N SER A 67 -0.53 -3.88 -1.59
CA SER A 67 -0.94 -4.44 -0.31
C SER A 67 0.10 -5.37 0.27
N ILE A 68 0.13 -5.46 1.60
CA ILE A 68 1.08 -6.28 2.35
C ILE A 68 0.34 -7.05 3.43
N GLY A 69 0.57 -8.36 3.52
CA GLY A 69 0.00 -9.22 4.55
C GLY A 69 0.74 -9.14 5.89
N PHE A 70 0.00 -9.07 7.00
CA PHE A 70 0.54 -9.00 8.36
C PHE A 70 -0.12 -10.01 9.29
N ARG A 71 0.70 -10.66 10.13
CA ARG A 71 0.22 -11.62 11.14
C ARG A 71 -0.01 -10.98 12.50
N LEU A 72 0.85 -10.05 12.91
CA LEU A 72 0.86 -9.49 14.25
C LEU A 72 0.45 -8.00 14.21
N PRO A 73 -0.47 -7.56 15.09
CA PRO A 73 -0.83 -6.15 15.24
C PRO A 73 0.35 -5.20 15.41
N GLY A 74 1.33 -5.55 16.24
CA GLY A 74 2.50 -4.70 16.48
C GLY A 74 3.28 -4.36 15.21
N ASN A 75 3.42 -5.31 14.28
CA ASN A 75 4.10 -5.05 13.01
C ASN A 75 3.31 -4.11 12.07
N ILE A 76 1.99 -4.05 12.23
CA ILE A 76 1.15 -3.11 11.48
C ILE A 76 1.35 -1.70 12.04
N GLU A 77 1.40 -1.56 13.36
CA GLU A 77 1.67 -0.28 14.02
C GLU A 77 3.06 0.25 13.64
N ASP A 78 4.09 -0.60 13.69
CA ASP A 78 5.44 -0.27 13.24
C ASP A 78 5.42 0.20 11.78
N PHE A 79 4.76 -0.56 10.90
CA PHE A 79 4.64 -0.21 9.47
C PHE A 79 3.94 1.13 9.26
N LEU A 80 2.82 1.38 9.94
CA LEU A 80 2.11 2.65 9.84
C LEU A 80 2.95 3.80 10.39
N ASN A 81 3.72 3.60 11.46
CA ASN A 81 4.59 4.63 11.99
C ASN A 81 5.67 5.08 11.00
N GLU A 82 6.22 4.17 10.18
CA GLU A 82 7.15 4.53 9.09
C GLU A 82 6.54 5.55 8.12
N PHE A 83 5.25 5.43 7.80
CA PHE A 83 4.56 6.38 6.93
C PHE A 83 4.24 7.71 7.63
N LYS A 84 4.10 7.73 8.96
CA LYS A 84 3.86 8.97 9.73
C LYS A 84 5.07 9.88 9.79
N GLU A 85 6.27 9.29 9.77
CA GLU A 85 7.53 10.04 9.78
C GLU A 85 7.83 10.73 8.44
N ILE A 86 7.06 10.44 7.39
CA ILE A 86 7.25 11.02 6.06
C ILE A 86 6.76 12.48 6.07
N PRO A 87 7.58 13.44 5.57
CA PRO A 87 7.17 14.84 5.51
C PRO A 87 5.85 15.04 4.76
N GLY A 88 4.90 15.72 5.41
CA GLY A 88 3.57 15.96 4.87
C GLY A 88 2.56 14.84 5.10
N ALA A 89 2.92 13.77 5.81
CA ALA A 89 1.99 12.76 6.29
C ALA A 89 0.95 13.38 7.24
N GLN A 90 -0.30 12.98 7.09
CA GLN A 90 -1.40 13.38 7.95
C GLN A 90 -2.15 12.14 8.43
N ARG A 91 -2.74 12.23 9.62
CA ARG A 91 -3.70 11.22 10.09
C ARG A 91 -5.09 11.56 9.59
N GLY A 92 -5.80 10.54 9.15
CA GLY A 92 -7.20 10.65 8.78
C GLY A 92 -7.97 9.39 9.11
N GLU A 93 -9.24 9.42 8.72
CA GLU A 93 -10.18 8.31 8.87
C GLU A 93 -10.78 7.93 7.53
N LEU A 94 -11.02 6.64 7.38
CA LEU A 94 -11.76 6.06 6.26
C LEU A 94 -13.03 5.42 6.78
N ALA A 95 -14.10 5.50 5.98
CA ALA A 95 -15.36 4.85 6.32
C ALA A 95 -15.19 3.33 6.43
N GLU A 96 -14.28 2.78 5.61
CA GLU A 96 -13.94 1.36 5.53
C GLU A 96 -13.29 0.83 6.82
N THR A 97 -12.48 1.65 7.48
CA THR A 97 -11.69 1.22 8.66
C THR A 97 -12.24 1.70 10.00
N ARG A 98 -13.16 2.68 10.00
CA ARG A 98 -13.65 3.40 11.19
C ARG A 98 -14.06 2.50 12.38
N PHE A 99 -14.60 1.30 12.11
CA PHE A 99 -15.07 0.36 13.14
C PHE A 99 -14.26 -0.93 13.20
N THR A 100 -12.99 -0.86 12.81
CA THR A 100 -12.06 -2.00 12.81
C THR A 100 -11.02 -1.87 13.92
N ALA A 101 -10.19 -2.89 14.11
CA ALA A 101 -9.06 -2.85 15.04
C ALA A 101 -8.01 -1.78 14.69
N PHE A 102 -7.97 -1.32 13.43
CA PHE A 102 -7.02 -0.34 12.92
C PHE A 102 -7.78 0.77 12.19
N PRO A 103 -8.45 1.69 12.90
CA PRO A 103 -9.26 2.73 12.27
C PRO A 103 -8.44 3.81 11.57
N GLU A 104 -7.15 3.93 11.93
CA GLU A 104 -6.26 4.95 11.41
C GLU A 104 -5.99 4.79 9.91
N CYS A 105 -6.04 5.90 9.20
CA CYS A 105 -5.52 6.05 7.85
C CYS A 105 -4.41 7.09 7.84
N ILE A 106 -3.32 6.83 7.12
CA ILE A 106 -2.27 7.82 6.86
C ILE A 106 -2.49 8.37 5.46
N ILE A 107 -2.55 9.69 5.37
CA ILE A 107 -2.75 10.44 4.13
C ILE A 107 -1.41 11.05 3.73
N LEU A 108 -0.98 10.78 2.50
CA LEU A 108 0.19 11.44 1.91
C LEU A 108 -0.22 12.13 0.61
N PRO A 109 0.06 13.43 0.44
CA PRO A 109 -0.16 14.08 -0.84
C PRO A 109 0.81 13.51 -1.89
N VAL A 110 0.28 13.07 -3.04
CA VAL A 110 1.11 12.57 -4.15
C VAL A 110 1.15 13.60 -5.28
N TRP A 111 -0.01 14.15 -5.64
CA TRP A 111 -0.17 15.27 -6.58
C TRP A 111 -1.29 16.21 -6.13
N ASP A 112 -1.52 17.27 -6.89
CA ASP A 112 -2.56 18.26 -6.58
C ASP A 112 -3.95 17.65 -6.44
N SER A 113 -4.30 16.66 -7.28
CA SER A 113 -5.64 16.06 -7.33
C SER A 113 -5.77 14.68 -6.68
N SER A 114 -4.69 14.13 -6.11
CA SER A 114 -4.71 12.78 -5.53
C SER A 114 -3.80 12.61 -4.32
N GLU A 115 -4.17 11.67 -3.48
CA GLU A 115 -3.46 11.31 -2.27
C GLU A 115 -3.23 9.81 -2.21
N LEU A 116 -2.28 9.42 -1.37
CA LEU A 116 -2.11 8.06 -0.94
C LEU A 116 -2.84 7.89 0.39
N ASN A 117 -3.62 6.83 0.49
CA ASN A 117 -4.19 6.39 1.77
C ASN A 117 -3.55 5.06 2.15
N VAL A 118 -2.98 5.02 3.34
CA VAL A 118 -2.36 3.83 3.94
C VAL A 118 -3.17 3.41 5.15
N TYR A 119 -3.76 2.22 5.08
CA TYR A 119 -4.72 1.77 6.07
C TYR A 119 -4.76 0.24 6.15
N CYS A 120 -5.20 -0.29 7.28
CA CYS A 120 -5.27 -1.72 7.52
C CYS A 120 -6.71 -2.23 7.52
N GLU A 121 -6.94 -3.39 6.94
CA GLU A 121 -8.20 -4.12 6.99
C GLU A 121 -7.95 -5.57 7.40
N ALA A 122 -8.99 -6.24 7.91
CA ALA A 122 -8.98 -7.68 8.00
C ALA A 122 -8.89 -8.29 6.59
N THR A 123 -8.06 -9.31 6.43
CA THR A 123 -7.95 -10.01 5.15
C THR A 123 -9.28 -10.69 4.82
N THR A 124 -9.84 -10.33 3.67
CA THR A 124 -11.15 -10.80 3.23
C THR A 124 -11.13 -12.30 2.94
N VAL A 125 -12.29 -12.95 2.95
CA VAL A 125 -12.41 -14.38 2.55
C VAL A 125 -11.91 -14.61 1.11
N GLU A 126 -12.05 -13.61 0.24
CA GLU A 126 -11.52 -13.70 -1.12
C GLU A 126 -9.99 -13.63 -1.14
N ASP A 127 -9.41 -12.71 -0.37
CA ASP A 127 -7.96 -12.53 -0.32
C ASP A 127 -7.25 -13.65 0.45
N GLN A 128 -7.96 -14.35 1.35
CA GLN A 128 -7.48 -15.56 2.03
C GLN A 128 -7.12 -16.70 1.07
N LYS A 129 -7.58 -16.68 -0.18
CA LYS A 129 -7.18 -17.65 -1.21
C LYS A 129 -5.70 -17.57 -1.57
N PHE A 130 -5.06 -16.43 -1.31
CA PHE A 130 -3.66 -16.17 -1.66
C PHE A 130 -2.85 -15.49 -0.55
N CYS A 131 -3.47 -15.13 0.58
CA CYS A 131 -2.79 -14.53 1.72
C CYS A 131 -3.29 -15.20 3.01
N ASP A 132 -2.42 -15.96 3.68
CA ASP A 132 -2.76 -16.64 4.93
C ASP A 132 -2.75 -15.70 6.16
N ARG A 133 -2.50 -14.40 5.92
CA ARG A 133 -2.33 -13.39 6.97
C ARG A 133 -3.69 -12.81 7.36
N PRO A 134 -3.97 -12.65 8.66
CA PRO A 134 -5.24 -12.11 9.15
C PRO A 134 -5.47 -10.64 8.81
N TYR A 135 -4.40 -9.88 8.58
CA TYR A 135 -4.47 -8.45 8.29
C TYR A 135 -3.78 -8.13 6.98
N THR A 136 -4.31 -7.14 6.28
CA THR A 136 -3.72 -6.60 5.06
C THR A 136 -3.66 -5.09 5.16
N VAL A 137 -2.45 -4.53 5.08
CA VAL A 137 -2.27 -3.09 4.88
C VAL A 137 -2.38 -2.80 3.40
N LYS A 138 -3.20 -1.80 3.04
CA LYS A 138 -3.36 -1.29 1.68
C LYS A 138 -2.70 0.07 1.58
N ILE A 139 -2.03 0.28 0.46
CA ILE A 139 -1.39 1.53 0.08
C ILE A 139 -2.03 1.94 -1.24
N LYS A 140 -3.01 2.85 -1.21
CA LYS A 140 -3.92 3.10 -2.32
C LYS A 140 -3.90 4.54 -2.78
N VAL A 141 -3.83 4.74 -4.09
CA VAL A 141 -3.98 6.05 -4.73
C VAL A 141 -5.46 6.39 -4.82
N GLN A 142 -5.84 7.51 -4.22
CA GLN A 142 -7.21 7.98 -4.10
C GLN A 142 -7.33 9.43 -4.58
N PRO A 143 -8.54 9.89 -4.95
CA PRO A 143 -8.79 11.31 -5.15
C PRO A 143 -8.44 12.09 -3.88
N ARG A 144 -7.96 13.32 -4.02
CA ARG A 144 -7.67 14.17 -2.86
C ARG A 144 -8.94 14.41 -2.04
N GLY A 145 -8.82 14.32 -0.71
CA GLY A 145 -9.93 14.45 0.23
C GLY A 145 -10.80 13.20 0.35
N TYR A 146 -10.31 12.04 -0.09
CA TYR A 146 -11.01 10.78 0.09
C TYR A 146 -11.06 10.37 1.56
N ALA A 147 -9.92 10.47 2.26
CA ALA A 147 -9.88 10.29 3.70
C ALA A 147 -10.21 11.60 4.43
N TYR A 148 -10.98 11.48 5.52
CA TYR A 148 -11.32 12.63 6.36
C TYR A 148 -10.11 12.98 7.21
N ASN A 149 -9.56 14.18 7.02
CA ASN A 149 -8.47 14.67 7.84
C ASN A 149 -8.99 15.07 9.23
N LEU A 150 -8.37 14.56 10.29
CA LEU A 150 -8.81 14.78 11.67
C LEU A 150 -8.42 16.16 12.24
N TYR A 151 -7.66 16.96 11.49
CA TYR A 151 -7.11 18.25 11.95
C TYR A 151 -7.53 19.46 11.10
N LEU A 152 -8.63 19.35 10.34
CA LEU A 152 -9.27 20.47 9.65
C LEU A 152 -10.52 20.94 10.39
#